data_AF-A0AA88SGY7-F1
#
_entry.id   AF-A0AA88SGY7-F1
#
_cell.length_a   1.000
_cell.length_b   1.000
_cell.length_c   1.000
_cell.angle_alpha   90.00
_cell.angle_beta   90.00
_cell.angle_gamma   90.00
#
_symmetry.space_group_name_H-M   'P 1'
#
loop_
_entity.id
_entity.type
_entity.pdbx_description
1 polymer ?
#
loop_
_entity_poly.entity_id
_entity_poly.type
_entity_poly.pdbx_seq_one_letter_code
_entity_poly.pdbx_strand_id
1 'polypeptide(L)'
;MADNKKMDFYFALCSSYSVPLWVAALLHTASRLQSDAARRRKVYRLIQRRLLHHGVGCGKLKKPTYVYPGEVKQLIRAVFPEEICDYHDPEHQNVVTVTMEDMNSVSALDQSRWTDQEQI
;
A
#
# COMPACT_ATOMS: atom_id res chain seq x y z
N MET A 1 1.31 -7.41 -23.47
CA MET A 1 0.75 -6.08 -23.83
C MET A 1 -0.34 -5.60 -22.88
N ALA A 2 -1.15 -6.48 -22.27
CA ALA A 2 -2.19 -6.07 -21.31
C ALA A 2 -1.64 -5.55 -19.96
N ASP A 3 -0.49 -6.06 -19.51
CA ASP A 3 0.10 -5.69 -18.21
C ASP A 3 0.68 -4.26 -18.17
N ASN A 4 1.30 -3.78 -19.25
CA ASN A 4 1.78 -2.39 -19.32
C ASN A 4 0.64 -1.39 -19.19
N LYS A 5 -0.48 -1.62 -19.90
CA LYS A 5 -1.66 -0.72 -19.81
C LYS A 5 -2.25 -0.66 -18.40
N LYS A 6 -2.24 -1.78 -17.66
CA LYS A 6 -2.66 -1.80 -16.26
C LYS A 6 -1.72 -1.03 -15.36
N MET A 7 -0.41 -1.15 -15.60
CA MET A 7 0.59 -0.41 -14.84
C MET A 7 0.44 1.11 -15.04
N ASP A 8 0.26 1.55 -16.28
CA ASP A 8 0.03 2.97 -16.62
C ASP A 8 -1.23 3.51 -15.95
N PHE A 9 -2.30 2.72 -15.93
CA PHE A 9 -3.54 3.06 -15.21
C PHE A 9 -3.30 3.26 -13.70
N TYR A 10 -2.53 2.38 -13.06
CA TYR A 10 -2.21 2.54 -11.64
C TYR A 10 -1.33 3.76 -11.37
N PHE A 11 -0.38 4.08 -12.24
CA PHE A 11 0.42 5.31 -12.13
C PHE A 11 -0.42 6.57 -12.25
N ALA A 12 -1.36 6.61 -13.20
CA ALA A 12 -2.29 7.72 -13.37
C ALA A 12 -3.18 7.91 -12.13
N LEU A 13 -3.69 6.82 -11.56
CA LEU A 13 -4.47 6.86 -10.32
C LEU A 13 -3.62 7.31 -9.11
N CYS A 14 -2.42 6.77 -8.92
CA CYS A 14 -1.55 7.24 -7.85
C CYS A 14 -1.31 8.75 -7.94
N SER A 15 -1.06 9.25 -9.16
CA SER A 15 -0.90 10.69 -9.42
C SER A 15 -2.16 11.49 -9.09
N SER A 16 -3.36 11.01 -9.45
CA SER A 16 -4.61 11.73 -9.19
C SER A 16 -4.95 11.85 -7.70
N TYR A 17 -4.56 10.84 -6.90
CA TYR A 17 -4.75 10.83 -5.45
C TYR A 17 -3.53 11.40 -4.69
N SER A 18 -2.53 11.93 -5.39
CA SER A 18 -1.27 12.42 -4.79
C SER A 18 -0.53 11.36 -3.96
N VAL A 19 -0.74 10.07 -4.26
CA VAL A 19 -0.09 8.92 -3.63
C VAL A 19 1.22 8.61 -4.35
N PRO A 20 2.31 8.26 -3.63
CA PRO A 20 3.57 7.91 -4.25
C PRO A 20 3.45 6.83 -5.33
N LEU A 21 4.14 7.03 -6.45
CA LEU A 21 4.09 6.13 -7.61
C LEU A 21 4.56 4.71 -7.29
N TRP A 22 5.37 4.51 -6.24
CA TRP A 22 5.78 3.17 -5.81
C TRP A 22 4.61 2.28 -5.36
N VAL A 23 3.47 2.89 -4.97
CA VAL A 23 2.24 2.15 -4.64
C VAL A 23 1.64 1.50 -5.88
N ALA A 24 1.84 2.05 -7.08
CA ALA A 24 1.33 1.50 -8.33
C ALA A 24 1.85 0.08 -8.59
N ALA A 25 3.13 -0.17 -8.30
CA ALA A 25 3.71 -1.50 -8.41
C ALA A 25 3.03 -2.50 -7.46
N LEU A 26 2.66 -2.08 -6.25
CA LEU A 26 1.99 -2.93 -5.28
C LEU A 26 0.54 -3.22 -5.66
N LEU A 27 -0.16 -2.22 -6.22
CA LEU A 27 -1.49 -2.41 -6.82
C LEU A 27 -1.43 -3.44 -7.94
N HIS A 28 -0.41 -3.35 -8.80
CA HIS A 28 -0.17 -4.31 -9.86
C HIS A 28 0.08 -5.72 -9.31
N THR A 29 0.99 -5.88 -8.34
CA THR A 29 1.24 -7.17 -7.68
C THR A 29 -0.03 -7.75 -7.06
N ALA A 30 -0.82 -6.93 -6.36
CA ALA A 30 -2.05 -7.37 -5.71
C ALA A 30 -3.12 -7.80 -6.71
N SER A 31 -3.22 -7.13 -7.87
CA SER A 31 -4.25 -7.38 -8.89
C SER A 31 -4.32 -8.81 -9.42
N ARG A 32 -3.27 -9.62 -9.19
CA ARG A 32 -3.18 -11.04 -9.54
C ARG A 32 -4.02 -11.97 -8.64
N LEU A 33 -4.50 -11.50 -7.49
CA LEU A 33 -5.35 -12.30 -6.60
C LEU A 33 -6.78 -12.39 -7.14
N GLN A 34 -7.54 -13.40 -6.68
CA GLN A 34 -8.87 -13.70 -7.24
C GLN A 34 -9.97 -12.74 -6.77
N SER A 35 -9.95 -12.30 -5.50
CA SER A 35 -10.99 -11.42 -4.94
C SER A 35 -10.44 -10.08 -4.48
N ASP A 36 -11.26 -9.04 -4.62
CA ASP A 36 -10.89 -7.67 -4.24
C ASP A 36 -10.55 -7.54 -2.75
N ALA A 37 -11.23 -8.25 -1.86
CA ALA A 37 -10.90 -8.33 -0.44
C ALA A 37 -9.48 -8.87 -0.22
N ALA A 38 -9.09 -9.90 -0.97
CA ALA A 38 -7.73 -10.42 -0.91
C ALA A 38 -6.71 -9.42 -1.49
N ARG A 39 -7.05 -8.75 -2.61
CA ARG A 39 -6.22 -7.73 -3.26
C ARG A 39 -5.96 -6.55 -2.32
N ARG A 40 -7.02 -5.96 -1.75
CA ARG A 40 -6.92 -4.84 -0.81
C ARG A 40 -6.07 -5.18 0.41
N ARG A 41 -6.34 -6.34 1.04
CA ARG A 41 -5.51 -6.82 2.16
C ARG A 41 -4.05 -6.99 1.76
N LYS A 42 -3.77 -7.50 0.56
CA LYS A 42 -2.39 -7.64 0.06
C LYS A 42 -1.74 -6.27 -0.13
N VAL A 43 -2.42 -5.30 -0.74
CA VAL A 43 -1.87 -3.94 -0.92
C VAL A 43 -1.51 -3.33 0.43
N TYR A 44 -2.43 -3.31 1.39
CA TYR A 44 -2.15 -2.75 2.72
C TYR A 44 -0.98 -3.46 3.42
N ARG A 45 -0.88 -4.80 3.31
CA ARG A 45 0.27 -5.54 3.85
C ARG A 45 1.58 -5.18 3.16
N LEU A 46 1.58 -4.97 1.85
CA LEU A 46 2.78 -4.61 1.10
C LEU A 46 3.22 -3.18 1.44
N ILE A 47 2.28 -2.24 1.55
CA ILE A 47 2.54 -0.87 2.01
C ILE A 47 3.12 -0.92 3.43
N GLN A 48 2.46 -1.63 4.37
CA GLN A 48 2.94 -1.81 5.74
C GLN A 48 4.37 -2.34 5.81
N ARG A 49 4.68 -3.39 5.04
CA ARG A 49 6.02 -3.97 5.00
C ARG A 49 7.05 -2.95 4.51
N ARG A 50 6.71 -2.16 3.50
CA ARG A 50 7.60 -1.12 2.97
C ARG A 50 7.83 -0.01 3.99
N LEU A 51 6.77 0.50 4.62
CA LEU A 51 6.88 1.51 5.69
C LEU A 51 7.75 1.00 6.85
N LEU A 52 7.53 -0.24 7.29
CA LEU A 52 8.33 -0.90 8.32
C LEU A 52 9.81 -1.01 7.91
N HIS A 53 10.09 -1.40 6.67
CA HIS A 53 11.45 -1.51 6.15
C HIS A 53 12.21 -0.18 6.21
N HIS A 54 11.52 0.94 5.94
CA HIS A 54 12.10 2.28 6.03
C HIS A 54 12.00 2.91 7.43
N GLY A 55 11.59 2.16 8.45
CA GLY A 55 11.53 2.64 9.83
C GLY A 55 10.41 3.67 10.09
N VAL A 56 9.46 3.84 9.17
CA VAL A 56 8.38 4.83 9.30
C VAL A 56 7.54 4.48 10.53
N GLY A 57 7.47 5.39 11.50
CA GLY A 57 6.71 5.20 12.74
C GLY A 57 7.11 3.99 13.60
N CYS A 58 8.30 3.42 13.35
CA CYS A 58 8.73 2.18 13.99
C CYS A 58 9.23 2.35 15.44
N GLY A 59 9.57 3.58 15.87
CA GLY A 59 9.88 3.95 17.27
C GLY A 59 10.38 2.79 18.16
N LYS A 60 9.62 2.50 19.24
CA LYS A 60 9.87 1.35 20.15
C LYS A 60 9.04 0.10 19.80
N LEU A 61 8.29 0.13 18.70
CA LEU A 61 7.24 -0.84 18.41
C LEU A 61 7.72 -1.90 17.43
N LYS A 62 7.75 -3.16 17.88
CA LYS A 62 8.15 -4.30 17.02
C LYS A 62 7.11 -4.63 15.93
N LYS A 63 5.85 -4.21 16.10
CA LYS A 63 4.71 -4.54 15.22
C LYS A 63 3.67 -3.40 15.22
N PRO A 64 3.95 -2.27 14.54
CA PRO A 64 2.98 -1.18 14.45
C PRO A 64 1.75 -1.60 13.64
N THR A 65 0.58 -1.16 14.10
CA THR A 65 -0.67 -1.14 13.32
C THR A 65 -0.74 0.22 12.63
N TYR A 66 -0.71 0.25 11.31
CA TYR A 66 -0.78 1.51 10.57
C TYR A 66 -2.21 1.95 10.27
N VAL A 67 -2.51 3.21 10.57
CA VAL A 67 -3.69 3.92 10.05
C VAL A 67 -3.24 4.74 8.85
N TYR A 68 -3.78 4.42 7.67
CA TYR A 68 -3.37 5.03 6.40
C TYR A 68 -4.08 6.35 6.13
N PRO A 69 -3.45 7.27 5.35
CA PRO A 69 -4.11 8.46 4.84
C PRO A 69 -5.39 8.14 4.06
N GLY A 70 -6.34 9.07 4.09
CA GLY A 70 -7.62 8.92 3.39
C GLY A 70 -7.45 8.72 1.89
N GLU A 71 -6.47 9.40 1.30
CA GLU A 71 -6.10 9.35 -0.12
C GLU A 71 -5.71 7.94 -0.55
N VAL A 72 -4.94 7.23 0.29
CA VAL A 72 -4.53 5.85 0.03
C VAL A 72 -5.72 4.91 0.14
N LYS A 73 -6.58 5.11 1.16
CA LYS A 73 -7.81 4.33 1.32
C LYS A 73 -8.72 4.51 0.10
N GLN A 74 -8.88 5.74 -0.39
CA GLN A 74 -9.68 6.08 -1.58
C GLN A 74 -9.08 5.50 -2.88
N LEU A 75 -7.78 5.60 -3.07
CA LEU A 75 -7.09 4.99 -4.21
C LEU A 75 -7.35 3.47 -4.25
N ILE A 76 -7.14 2.77 -3.15
CA ILE A 76 -7.32 1.32 -3.07
C ILE A 76 -8.80 0.93 -3.29
N ARG A 77 -9.74 1.74 -2.78
CA ARG A 77 -11.19 1.62 -3.04
C ARG A 77 -11.53 1.76 -4.52
N ALA A 78 -10.95 2.75 -5.20
CA ALA A 78 -11.17 2.97 -6.62
C ALA A 78 -10.62 1.82 -7.48
N VAL A 79 -9.51 1.21 -7.06
CA VAL A 79 -8.90 0.08 -7.77
C VAL A 79 -9.63 -1.25 -7.51
N PHE A 80 -10.13 -1.46 -6.29
CA PHE A 80 -10.77 -2.70 -5.85
C PHE A 80 -12.11 -2.37 -5.14
N PRO A 81 -13.20 -2.16 -5.90
CA PRO A 81 -14.42 -1.49 -5.43
C PRO A 81 -15.40 -2.36 -4.62
N GLU A 82 -15.03 -3.58 -4.23
CA GLU A 82 -15.88 -4.43 -3.38
C GLU A 82 -16.28 -3.72 -2.06
N GLU A 83 -17.36 -4.16 -1.43
CA GLU A 83 -17.88 -3.54 -0.20
C GLU A 83 -16.82 -3.49 0.92
N ILE A 84 -16.77 -2.38 1.66
CA ILE A 84 -15.88 -2.19 2.82
C ILE A 84 -16.76 -2.05 4.05
N CYS A 85 -16.38 -2.74 5.11
CA CYS A 85 -16.85 -2.40 6.43
C CYS A 85 -16.04 -1.21 6.96
N ASP A 86 -16.69 -0.06 7.12
CA ASP A 86 -16.10 1.16 7.69
C ASP A 86 -15.93 1.01 9.21
N TYR A 87 -15.00 0.13 9.60
CA TYR A 87 -14.55 0.04 10.97
C TYR A 87 -13.86 1.35 11.36
N HIS A 88 -14.11 1.80 12.59
CA HIS A 88 -13.35 2.89 13.17
C HIS A 88 -11.86 2.57 13.17
N ASP A 89 -11.03 3.58 12.97
CA ASP A 89 -9.59 3.43 13.08
C ASP A 89 -9.25 2.92 14.49
N PRO A 90 -8.35 1.93 14.63
CA PRO A 90 -8.01 1.38 15.93
C PRO A 90 -7.32 2.44 16.79
N GLU A 91 -7.61 2.43 18.08
CA GLU A 91 -6.99 3.33 19.06
C GLU A 91 -6.34 2.48 20.16
N HIS A 92 -5.05 2.16 20.00
CA HIS A 92 -4.28 1.45 21.02
C HIS A 92 -2.78 1.81 20.96
N GLN A 93 -2.01 1.41 21.97
CA GLN A 93 -0.60 1.80 22.15
C GLN A 93 0.35 1.45 20.98
N ASN A 94 -0.07 0.56 20.08
CA ASN A 94 0.73 0.12 18.94
C ASN A 94 0.24 0.70 17.60
N VAL A 95 -0.68 1.68 17.63
CA VAL A 95 -1.21 2.31 16.42
C VAL A 95 -0.31 3.48 16.02
N VAL A 96 -0.01 3.54 14.73
CA VAL A 96 0.78 4.59 14.10
C VAL A 96 -0.06 5.20 12.99
N THR A 97 -0.33 6.49 13.08
CA THR A 97 -0.95 7.24 11.99
C THR A 97 0.12 7.59 10.97
N VAL A 98 -0.06 7.13 9.74
CA VAL A 98 0.83 7.41 8.62
C VAL A 98 0.33 8.65 7.91
N THR A 99 1.22 9.60 7.66
CA THR A 99 0.92 10.79 6.85
C THR A 99 1.33 10.57 5.40
N MET A 100 0.86 11.43 4.50
CA MET A 100 1.34 11.43 3.12
C MET A 100 2.83 11.76 3.02
N GLU A 101 3.35 12.60 3.93
CA GLU A 101 4.77 12.92 4.03
C GLU A 101 5.61 11.67 4.34
N ASP A 102 5.17 10.85 5.30
CA ASP A 102 5.81 9.58 5.64
C ASP A 102 5.90 8.66 4.41
N MET A 103 4.82 8.58 3.62
CA MET A 103 4.79 7.75 2.42
C MET A 103 5.67 8.30 1.29
N ASN A 104 5.79 9.62 1.18
CA ASN A 104 6.66 10.30 0.21
C ASN A 104 8.14 10.14 0.58
N SER A 105 8.47 10.01 1.87
CA SER A 105 9.84 9.77 2.33
C SER A 105 10.41 8.40 1.92
N VAL A 106 9.53 7.46 1.53
CA VAL A 106 9.91 6.14 1.05
C VAL A 106 10.44 6.20 -0.38
N SER A 107 11.74 5.89 -0.55
CA SER A 107 12.38 5.89 -1.88
C SER A 107 11.81 4.83 -2.82
N ALA A 108 11.73 5.16 -4.11
CA ALA A 108 11.26 4.27 -5.17
C ALA A 108 12.28 3.17 -5.57
N LEU A 109 13.56 3.31 -5.18
CA LEU A 109 14.69 2.51 -5.70
C LEU A 109 14.74 1.04 -5.20
N ASP A 110 13.89 0.63 -4.26
CA ASP A 110 13.90 -0.73 -3.69
C ASP A 110 13.19 -1.81 -4.55
N GLN A 111 12.87 -1.55 -5.82
CA GLN A 111 12.16 -2.53 -6.68
C GLN A 111 12.95 -3.83 -6.93
N SER A 112 14.27 -3.83 -6.79
CA SER A 112 15.13 -4.97 -7.12
C SER A 112 15.13 -6.11 -6.10
N ARG A 113 14.64 -5.89 -4.87
CA ARG A 113 14.74 -6.90 -3.79
C ARG A 113 13.46 -7.72 -3.57
N TRP A 114 12.33 -7.28 -4.12
CA TRP A 114 11.03 -7.94 -3.89
C TRP A 114 10.73 -9.08 -4.87
N THR A 115 11.45 -9.16 -6.00
CA THR A 115 11.33 -10.27 -6.95
C THR A 115 12.03 -11.54 -6.48
N ASP A 116 12.95 -11.46 -5.50
CA ASP A 116 13.72 -12.60 -5.01
C ASP A 116 13.06 -13.36 -3.85
N GLN A 117 11.97 -12.83 -3.25
CA GLN A 117 11.31 -13.45 -2.08
C GLN A 117 10.03 -14.24 -2.38
N GLU A 118 9.68 -14.49 -3.65
CA GLU A 118 8.62 -15.44 -4.05
C GLU A 118 9.17 -16.80 -4.53
N GLN A 119 10.38 -17.20 -4.12
CA GLN A 119 10.91 -18.56 -4.27
C GLN A 119 11.20 -19.22 -2.90
N ILE A 120 10.14 -19.59 -2.16
CA ILE A 120 10.17 -20.72 -1.20
C ILE A 120 8.81 -21.42 -1.29
#